data_AF-A0A3R7I4D8-F1
#
_entry.id   AF-A0A3R7I4D8-F1
#
_cell.length_a   1.000
_cell.length_b   1.000
_cell.length_c   1.000
_cell.angle_alpha   90.00
_cell.angle_beta   90.00
_cell.angle_gamma   90.00
#
_symmetry.space_group_name_H-M   'P 1'
#
loop_
_entity.id
_entity.type
_entity.pdbx_description
1 polymer ?
#
loop_
_entity_poly.entity_id
_entity_poly.type
_entity_poly.pdbx_seq_one_letter_code
_entity_poly.pdbx_strand_id
1 'polypeptide(L)'
;MRDEKQIVWFATIGLEGHWSPWLKVDQLKKLGFKSIDAFRVSHLTKHVGEPFTVHLMWLPRRSDAEQPTWDKRKLLEGVRWCIAHPLYHAEKVKSKEILRENKIVV
;
A
#
# COMPACT_ATOMS: atom_id res chain seq x y z
N MET A 1 8.58 -18.97 -14.27
CA MET A 1 8.91 -17.52 -14.25
C MET A 1 8.40 -16.95 -15.58
N ARG A 2 7.57 -15.90 -15.57
CA ARG A 2 7.06 -15.31 -16.83
C ARG A 2 8.18 -14.49 -17.48
N ASP A 3 8.23 -14.45 -18.80
CA ASP A 3 9.19 -13.63 -19.54
C ASP A 3 8.97 -12.14 -19.19
N GLU A 4 10.02 -11.47 -18.69
CA GLU A 4 9.99 -10.05 -18.30
C GLU A 4 9.55 -9.12 -19.44
N LYS A 5 9.72 -9.56 -20.69
CA LYS A 5 9.33 -8.82 -21.90
C LYS A 5 7.81 -8.74 -22.07
N GLN A 6 7.04 -9.61 -21.40
CA GLN A 6 5.57 -9.62 -21.48
C GLN A 6 4.89 -8.79 -20.38
N ILE A 7 5.66 -8.23 -19.43
CA ILE A 7 5.09 -7.41 -18.36
C ILE A 7 4.67 -6.06 -18.93
N VAL A 8 3.38 -5.74 -18.82
CA VAL A 8 2.77 -4.52 -19.37
C VAL A 8 2.72 -3.36 -18.34
N TRP A 9 2.76 -3.66 -17.04
CA TRP A 9 2.76 -2.68 -15.95
C TRP A 9 3.31 -3.27 -14.65
N PHE A 10 3.64 -2.40 -13.70
CA PHE A 10 3.93 -2.74 -12.30
C PHE A 10 2.98 -1.99 -11.36
N ALA A 11 2.66 -2.64 -10.24
CA ALA A 11 1.85 -2.05 -9.18
C ALA A 11 2.49 -2.34 -7.83
N THR A 12 2.40 -1.38 -6.92
CA THR A 12 2.84 -1.52 -5.53
C THR A 12 2.03 -0.58 -4.64
N ILE A 13 2.28 -0.62 -3.34
CA ILE A 13 1.76 0.37 -2.39
C ILE A 13 2.79 1.49 -2.18
N GLY A 14 2.29 2.70 -1.98
CA GLY A 14 3.05 3.83 -1.46
C GLY A 14 2.46 4.30 -0.13
N LEU A 15 3.31 4.75 0.78
CA LEU A 15 2.91 5.25 2.09
C LEU A 15 3.23 6.74 2.21
N GLU A 16 2.22 7.52 2.55
CA GLU A 16 2.32 8.95 2.83
C GLU A 16 1.95 9.20 4.30
N GLY A 17 2.80 9.92 5.03
CA GLY A 17 2.59 10.19 6.46
C GLY A 17 2.82 9.00 7.40
N HIS A 18 3.33 7.87 6.90
CA HIS A 18 3.69 6.72 7.73
C HIS A 18 5.10 6.91 8.35
N TRP A 19 5.30 6.51 9.61
CA TRP A 19 6.56 6.68 10.35
C TRP A 19 7.73 5.84 9.79
N SER A 20 7.42 4.71 9.15
CA SER A 20 8.43 3.85 8.53
C SER A 20 9.16 4.56 7.39
N PRO A 21 10.48 4.37 7.24
CA PRO A 21 11.22 4.94 6.11
C PRO A 21 10.94 4.23 4.78
N TRP A 22 10.23 3.10 4.79
CA TRP A 22 10.00 2.26 3.62
C TRP A 22 8.77 2.69 2.81
N LEU A 23 8.81 2.40 1.49
CA LEU A 23 7.69 2.58 0.56
C LEU A 23 7.16 4.03 0.50
N LYS A 24 8.00 5.04 0.73
CA LYS A 24 7.57 6.45 0.67
C LYS A 24 7.06 6.79 -0.72
N VAL A 25 5.89 7.44 -0.80
CA VAL A 25 5.30 7.90 -2.06
C VAL A 25 6.29 8.72 -2.89
N ASP A 26 7.05 9.62 -2.28
CA ASP A 26 8.03 10.46 -2.99
C ASP A 26 9.18 9.66 -3.61
N GLN A 27 9.60 8.57 -2.97
CA GLN A 27 10.63 7.67 -3.53
C GLN A 27 10.07 6.92 -4.74
N LEU A 28 8.84 6.42 -4.64
CA LEU A 28 8.18 5.71 -5.74
C LEU A 28 7.90 6.64 -6.93
N LYS A 29 7.49 7.89 -6.67
CA LYS A 29 7.35 8.92 -7.71
C LYS A 29 8.65 9.19 -8.45
N LYS A 30 9.79 9.25 -7.74
CA LYS A 30 11.13 9.38 -8.37
C LYS A 30 11.50 8.19 -9.25
N LEU A 31 10.96 7.00 -8.94
CA LEU A 31 11.10 5.80 -9.78
C LEU A 31 10.10 5.74 -10.95
N GLY A 32 9.26 6.78 -11.12
CA GLY A 32 8.30 6.89 -12.21
C GLY A 32 6.90 6.35 -11.92
N PHE A 33 6.65 5.84 -10.70
CA PHE A 33 5.30 5.40 -10.31
C PHE A 33 4.38 6.60 -10.14
N LYS A 34 3.10 6.39 -10.46
CA LYS A 34 2.01 7.37 -10.28
C LYS A 34 1.01 6.82 -9.27
N SER A 35 0.51 7.67 -8.38
CA SER A 35 -0.62 7.32 -7.52
C SER A 35 -1.90 7.34 -8.35
N ILE A 36 -2.64 6.23 -8.37
CA ILE A 36 -3.90 6.12 -9.14
C ILE A 36 -5.15 5.93 -8.25
N ASP A 37 -4.96 5.48 -7.02
CA ASP A 37 -6.00 5.41 -5.99
C ASP A 37 -5.32 5.58 -4.63
N ALA A 38 -6.06 6.01 -3.62
CA ALA A 38 -5.57 6.15 -2.26
C ALA A 38 -6.70 5.99 -1.24
N PHE A 39 -6.36 5.61 -0.02
CA PHE A 39 -7.27 5.66 1.11
C PHE A 39 -6.50 5.87 2.41
N ARG A 40 -7.16 6.57 3.35
CA ARG A 40 -6.57 6.95 4.63
C ARG A 40 -6.89 5.88 5.66
N VAL A 41 -5.89 5.49 6.44
CA VAL A 41 -6.01 4.45 7.45
C VAL A 41 -5.34 4.84 8.75
N SER A 42 -5.72 4.16 9.83
CA SER A 42 -5.02 4.16 11.11
C SER A 42 -4.74 2.72 11.51
N HIS A 43 -3.63 2.47 12.17
CA HIS A 43 -3.42 1.18 12.83
C HIS A 43 -4.38 1.03 14.02
N LEU A 44 -4.86 -0.19 14.23
CA LEU A 44 -5.76 -0.54 15.35
C LEU A 44 -5.00 -0.71 16.67
N THR A 45 -3.73 -1.11 16.62
CA THR A 45 -2.94 -1.49 17.81
C THR A 45 -1.65 -0.69 17.99
N LYS A 46 -0.97 -0.34 16.90
CA LYS A 46 0.28 0.42 16.91
C LYS A 46 -0.03 1.87 16.52
N HIS A 47 0.69 2.86 17.06
CA HIS A 47 0.61 4.26 16.59
C HIS A 47 -0.83 4.75 16.29
N VAL A 48 -1.78 4.44 17.17
CA VAL A 48 -3.23 4.56 16.91
C VAL A 48 -3.66 6.00 16.59
N GLY A 49 -2.88 6.99 17.05
CA GLY A 49 -3.08 8.42 16.77
C GLY A 49 -2.39 8.95 15.52
N GLU A 50 -1.69 8.11 14.75
CA GLU A 50 -0.91 8.53 13.58
C GLU A 50 -1.54 7.96 12.29
N PRO A 51 -2.61 8.58 11.77
CA PRO A 51 -3.20 8.18 10.50
C PRO A 51 -2.26 8.48 9.34
N PHE A 52 -2.22 7.55 8.38
CA PHE A 52 -1.41 7.65 7.17
C PHE A 52 -2.24 7.28 5.94
N THR A 53 -1.75 7.59 4.75
CA THR A 53 -2.42 7.30 3.49
C THR A 53 -1.68 6.18 2.76
N VAL A 54 -2.42 5.18 2.30
CA VAL A 54 -1.92 4.12 1.42
C VAL A 54 -2.33 4.47 -0.01
N HIS A 55 -1.36 4.48 -0.93
CA HIS A 55 -1.55 4.78 -2.34
C HIS A 55 -1.35 3.52 -3.19
N LEU A 56 -2.20 3.33 -4.19
CA LEU A 56 -1.96 2.38 -5.26
C LEU A 56 -1.04 3.05 -6.25
N MET A 57 0.20 2.59 -6.27
CA MET A 57 1.26 3.14 -7.09
C MET A 57 1.40 2.28 -8.33
N TRP A 58 1.31 2.90 -9.50
CA TRP A 58 1.30 2.25 -10.80
C TRP A 58 2.41 2.78 -11.71
N LEU A 59 3.12 1.87 -12.37
CA LEU A 59 4.14 2.17 -13.38
C LEU A 59 3.80 1.40 -14.67
N PRO A 60 3.19 2.04 -15.67
CA PRO A 60 2.94 1.41 -16.97
C PRO A 60 4.26 1.25 -17.74
N ARG A 61 4.45 0.10 -18.42
CA ARG A 61 5.53 -0.08 -19.40
C ARG A 61 5.09 0.22 -20.83
N ARG A 62 3.78 0.19 -21.08
CA ARG A 62 3.17 0.48 -22.37
C ARG A 62 2.00 1.44 -22.19
N SER A 63 1.66 2.19 -23.24
CA SER A 63 0.56 3.15 -23.23
C SER A 63 -0.83 2.50 -23.16
N ASP A 64 -0.95 1.25 -23.58
CA ASP A 64 -2.19 0.46 -23.58
C ASP A 64 -2.36 -0.38 -22.30
N ALA A 65 -1.48 -0.20 -21.30
CA ALA A 65 -1.58 -0.92 -20.04
C ALA A 65 -2.82 -0.49 -19.25
N GLU A 66 -3.67 -1.45 -18.90
CA GLU A 66 -4.79 -1.21 -17.99
C GLU A 66 -4.31 -0.88 -16.57
N GLN A 67 -5.03 0.02 -15.91
CA GLN A 67 -4.73 0.37 -14.52
C GLN A 67 -5.10 -0.79 -13.59
N PRO A 68 -4.23 -1.15 -12.64
CA PRO A 68 -4.56 -2.14 -11.64
C PRO A 68 -5.62 -1.59 -10.70
N THR A 69 -6.39 -2.50 -10.11
CA THR A 69 -7.23 -2.23 -8.96
C THR A 69 -6.74 -3.06 -7.77
N TRP A 70 -7.22 -2.73 -6.59
CA TRP A 70 -6.89 -3.45 -5.36
C TRP A 70 -8.13 -3.72 -4.52
N ASP A 71 -8.06 -4.79 -3.73
CA ASP A 71 -9.05 -5.06 -2.69
C ASP A 71 -8.63 -4.35 -1.40
N LYS A 72 -9.20 -3.16 -1.17
CA LYS A 72 -8.91 -2.33 0.02
C LYS A 72 -9.17 -3.10 1.32
N ARG A 73 -10.16 -4.03 1.35
CA ARG A 73 -10.47 -4.82 2.55
C ARG A 73 -9.32 -5.75 2.91
N LYS A 74 -8.73 -6.42 1.92
CA LYS A 74 -7.55 -7.28 2.14
C LYS A 74 -6.34 -6.49 2.63
N LEU A 75 -6.16 -5.25 2.19
CA LEU A 75 -5.07 -4.39 2.68
C LEU A 75 -5.21 -4.07 4.17
N LEU A 76 -6.43 -3.98 4.71
CA LEU A 76 -6.66 -3.74 6.13
C LEU A 76 -6.17 -4.90 7.02
N GLU A 77 -6.08 -6.11 6.46
CA GLU A 77 -5.53 -7.29 7.14
C GLU A 77 -4.00 -7.23 7.30
N GLY A 78 -3.31 -6.42 6.49
CA GLY A 78 -1.85 -6.39 6.46
C GLY A 78 -1.22 -7.63 5.83
N VAL A 79 0.07 -7.84 6.08
CA VAL A 79 0.84 -8.98 5.55
C VAL A 79 1.53 -9.76 6.65
N ARG A 80 1.66 -11.09 6.49
CA ARG A 80 2.30 -11.97 7.49
C ARG A 80 3.70 -12.45 7.08
N TRP A 81 4.03 -12.38 5.80
CA TRP A 81 5.24 -12.98 5.23
C TRP A 81 6.52 -12.15 5.44
N CYS A 82 6.42 -10.89 5.88
CA CYS A 82 7.58 -10.05 6.16
C CYS A 82 7.37 -9.24 7.44
N ILE A 83 8.17 -9.58 8.47
CA ILE A 83 8.13 -8.94 9.79
C ILE A 83 8.54 -7.47 9.74
N ALA A 84 9.46 -7.13 8.83
CA ALA A 84 9.91 -5.75 8.60
C ALA A 84 8.96 -4.94 7.72
N HIS A 85 7.89 -5.56 7.19
CA HIS A 85 6.96 -4.85 6.33
C HIS A 85 6.22 -3.76 7.13
N PRO A 86 6.06 -2.54 6.59
CA PRO A 86 5.33 -1.48 7.29
C PRO A 86 3.92 -1.90 7.73
N LEU A 87 3.24 -2.71 6.92
CA LEU A 87 1.92 -3.27 7.20
C LEU A 87 1.97 -4.70 7.78
N TYR A 88 2.99 -5.04 8.57
CA TYR A 88 3.11 -6.38 9.14
C TYR A 88 2.01 -6.68 10.17
N HIS A 89 1.28 -7.76 9.93
CA HIS A 89 0.30 -8.35 10.83
C HIS A 89 1.02 -9.31 11.79
N ALA A 90 1.31 -8.82 13.00
CA ALA A 90 1.94 -9.63 14.04
C ALA A 90 1.03 -10.78 14.49
N GLU A 91 1.56 -12.00 14.56
CA GLU A 91 0.79 -13.22 14.85
C GLU A 91 0.03 -13.20 16.17
N LYS A 92 0.49 -12.41 17.15
CA LYS A 92 -0.16 -12.23 18.45
C LYS A 92 -1.44 -11.40 18.38
N VAL A 93 -1.66 -10.65 17.28
CA VAL A 93 -2.86 -9.86 17.06
C VAL A 93 -4.00 -10.81 16.69
N LYS A 94 -5.04 -10.86 17.54
CA LYS A 94 -6.19 -11.75 17.35
C LYS A 94 -7.22 -11.19 16.36
N SER A 95 -7.18 -9.89 16.07
CA SER A 95 -8.07 -9.27 15.09
C SER A 95 -7.65 -9.67 13.68
N LYS A 96 -8.64 -9.86 12.80
CA LYS A 96 -8.39 -10.13 11.37
C LYS A 96 -7.71 -8.95 10.69
N GLU A 97 -8.13 -7.74 11.05
CA GLU A 97 -7.61 -6.48 10.53
C GLU A 97 -6.62 -5.86 11.51
N ILE A 98 -5.60 -5.18 10.98
CA ILE A 98 -4.63 -4.39 11.77
C ILE A 98 -4.74 -2.89 11.47
N LEU A 99 -5.50 -2.53 10.43
CA LEU A 99 -5.79 -1.17 10.03
C LEU A 99 -7.29 -0.93 10.04
N ARG A 100 -7.68 0.33 10.19
CA ARG A 100 -9.04 0.83 10.02
C ARG A 100 -9.01 1.95 9.00
N GLU A 101 -9.91 1.90 8.03
CA GLU A 101 -10.12 3.01 7.10
C GLU A 101 -10.76 4.21 7.82
N ASN A 102 -10.17 5.38 7.61
CA ASN A 102 -10.68 6.64 8.12
C ASN A 102 -11.47 7.31 7.00
N LYS A 103 -12.74 7.63 7.26
CA LYS A 103 -13.51 8.47 6.34
C LYS A 103 -12.83 9.83 6.26
N ILE A 104 -12.54 10.29 5.05
CA ILE A 104 -12.20 11.71 4.83
C ILE A 104 -13.49 12.47 5.14
N VAL A 105 -13.51 13.18 6.27
CA VAL A 105 -14.55 14.18 6.53
C VAL A 105 -14.21 15.34 5.60
N VAL A 106 -14.96 15.45 4.51
CA VAL A 106 -14.92 16.58 3.57
C VAL A 106 -15.79 17.68 4.13
#